data_AF-A0A0D0AB60-F1
#
_entry.id   AF-A0A0D0AB60-F1
#
_cell.length_a   1.000
_cell.length_b   1.000
_cell.length_c   1.000
_cell.angle_alpha   90.00
_cell.angle_beta   90.00
_cell.angle_gamma   90.00
#
_symmetry.space_group_name_H-M   'P 1'
#
loop_
_entity.id
_entity.type
_entity.pdbx_description
1 polymer ?
#
loop_
_entity_poly.entity_id
_entity_poly.type
_entity_poly.pdbx_seq_one_letter_code
_entity_poly.pdbx_strand_id
1 'polypeptide(L)'
;MQLFELSKLSMSGTEYKLCQQISKDLQRRSEAIRNAINWYNIQAVALNPPRPKISWKDIVDYSHREATNKFFKLRHAHEEVEQLNIEVRRLCTAIHAEELQTSAVIDDLLLSDPRLAAELQRQWHLHASVNAVHRYRLDRIEFR
;
A
#
# COMPACT_ATOMS: atom_id res chain seq x y z
N MET A 1 38.45 3.14 -5.50
CA MET A 1 38.27 1.67 -5.39
C MET A 1 39.03 1.06 -4.20
N GLN A 2 40.27 1.46 -3.90
CA GLN A 2 41.03 0.96 -2.73
C GLN A 2 40.43 1.34 -1.35
N LEU A 3 39.83 2.52 -1.21
CA LEU A 3 39.19 2.96 0.05
C LEU A 3 37.95 2.14 0.44
N PHE A 4 37.20 1.61 -0.53
CA PHE A 4 36.05 0.73 -0.29
C PHE A 4 36.50 -0.66 0.18
N GLU A 5 37.57 -1.20 -0.42
CA GLU A 5 38.14 -2.48 0.01
C GLU A 5 38.80 -2.38 1.40
N LEU A 6 39.41 -1.24 1.73
CA LEU A 6 39.94 -0.98 3.08
C LEU A 6 38.83 -0.82 4.13
N SER A 7 37.69 -0.19 3.77
CA SER A 7 36.51 -0.18 4.65
C SER A 7 35.93 -1.58 4.79
N LYS A 8 35.89 -2.38 3.72
CA LYS A 8 35.45 -3.78 3.76
C LYS A 8 36.36 -4.65 4.63
N LEU A 9 37.67 -4.40 4.63
CA LEU A 9 38.63 -5.12 5.48
C LEU A 9 38.48 -4.74 6.97
N SER A 10 38.29 -3.47 7.32
CA SER A 10 38.02 -3.05 8.71
C SER A 10 36.59 -3.36 9.18
N MET A 11 35.63 -3.38 8.25
CA MET A 11 34.23 -3.75 8.50
C MET A 11 34.00 -5.27 8.48
N SER A 12 34.84 -6.08 7.84
CA SER A 12 34.66 -7.54 7.76
C SER A 12 34.59 -8.21 9.14
N GLY A 13 35.43 -7.78 10.08
CA GLY A 13 35.38 -8.25 11.47
C GLY A 13 34.15 -7.77 12.24
N THR A 14 33.54 -6.66 11.81
CA THR A 14 32.36 -6.04 12.44
C THR A 14 31.06 -6.62 11.89
N GLU A 15 30.94 -6.80 10.57
CA GLU A 15 29.83 -7.46 9.91
C GLU A 15 29.73 -8.93 10.31
N TYR A 16 30.86 -9.65 10.38
CA TYR A 16 30.86 -11.04 10.82
C TYR A 16 30.41 -11.18 12.28
N LYS A 17 30.87 -10.30 13.18
CA LYS A 17 30.39 -10.25 14.57
C LYS A 17 28.90 -9.90 14.66
N LEU A 18 28.40 -9.01 13.81
CA LEU A 18 26.97 -8.69 13.72
C LEU A 18 26.15 -9.91 13.27
N CYS A 19 26.58 -10.62 12.22
CA CYS A 19 25.93 -11.85 11.76
C CYS A 19 25.93 -12.94 12.85
N GLN A 20 27.03 -13.09 13.59
CA GLN A 20 27.09 -14.00 14.74
C GLN A 20 26.11 -13.59 15.84
N GLN A 21 26.00 -12.29 16.13
CA GLN A 21 25.09 -11.79 17.15
C GLN A 21 23.63 -12.02 16.74
N ILE A 22 23.27 -11.72 15.49
CA ILE A 22 21.95 -12.02 14.92
C ILE A 22 21.64 -13.51 15.06
N SER A 23 22.61 -14.39 14.72
CA SER A 23 22.42 -15.83 14.82
C SER A 23 22.17 -16.28 16.26
N LYS A 24 22.94 -15.76 17.22
CA LYS A 24 22.76 -16.04 18.66
C LYS A 24 21.39 -15.57 19.15
N ASP A 25 20.96 -14.39 18.75
CA ASP A 25 19.68 -13.83 19.18
C ASP A 25 18.49 -14.55 18.55
N LEU A 26 18.61 -15.01 17.30
CA LEU A 26 17.63 -15.90 16.66
C LEU A 26 17.53 -17.24 17.40
N GLN A 27 18.66 -17.83 17.79
CA GLN A 27 18.66 -19.07 18.55
C GLN A 27 17.98 -18.90 19.91
N ARG A 28 18.34 -17.85 20.67
CA ARG A 28 17.71 -17.52 21.97
C ARG A 28 16.20 -17.35 21.84
N ARG A 29 15.74 -16.65 20.80
CA ARG A 29 14.30 -16.49 20.52
C ARG A 29 13.64 -17.81 20.19
N SER A 30 14.27 -18.66 19.38
CA SER A 30 13.76 -20.00 19.05
C SER A 30 13.58 -20.88 20.28
N GLU A 31 14.57 -20.89 21.18
CA GLU A 31 14.51 -21.60 22.46
C GLU A 31 13.38 -21.06 23.37
N ALA A 32 13.25 -19.74 23.47
CA ALA A 32 12.17 -19.11 24.23
C ALA A 32 10.77 -19.50 23.69
N ILE A 33 10.58 -19.52 22.37
CA ILE A 33 9.31 -19.95 21.75
C ILE A 33 9.04 -21.43 22.03
N ARG A 34 10.04 -22.31 21.90
CA ARG A 34 9.88 -23.74 22.23
C ARG A 34 9.45 -23.95 23.67
N ASN A 35 10.08 -23.23 24.60
CA ASN A 35 9.72 -23.28 26.02
C ASN A 35 8.29 -22.79 26.25
N ALA A 36 7.90 -21.69 25.61
CA ALA A 36 6.55 -21.15 25.70
C ALA A 36 5.49 -22.13 25.16
N ILE A 37 5.75 -22.79 24.02
CA ILE A 37 4.86 -23.83 23.46
C ILE A 37 4.72 -24.99 24.44
N ASN A 38 5.81 -25.44 25.06
CA ASN A 38 5.76 -26.53 26.03
C ASN A 38 4.89 -26.14 27.24
N TRP A 39 5.14 -24.96 27.82
CA TRP A 39 4.32 -24.43 28.92
C TRP A 39 2.85 -24.32 28.53
N TYR A 40 2.54 -23.74 27.38
CA TYR A 40 1.17 -23.67 26.87
C TYR A 40 0.54 -25.06 26.77
N ASN A 41 1.23 -26.03 26.19
CA ASN A 41 0.71 -27.38 26.00
C ASN A 41 0.46 -28.12 27.32
N ILE A 42 1.29 -27.89 28.34
CA ILE A 42 1.09 -28.42 29.70
C ILE A 42 -0.21 -27.84 30.29
N GLN A 43 -0.39 -26.52 30.20
CA GLN A 43 -1.57 -25.85 30.76
C GLN A 43 -2.85 -26.15 29.95
N ALA A 44 -2.75 -26.25 28.63
CA ALA A 44 -3.87 -26.53 27.73
C ALA A 44 -4.59 -27.83 28.06
N VAL A 45 -3.83 -28.86 28.47
CA VAL A 45 -4.38 -30.16 28.89
C VAL A 45 -5.02 -30.08 30.29
N ALA A 46 -4.56 -29.19 31.15
CA ALA A 46 -5.08 -29.03 32.51
C ALA A 46 -6.40 -28.23 32.57
N LEU A 47 -6.83 -27.59 31.47
CA LEU A 47 -8.10 -26.87 31.39
C LEU A 47 -9.29 -27.82 31.22
N ASN A 48 -10.48 -27.38 31.66
CA ASN A 48 -11.73 -28.10 31.47
C ASN A 48 -12.75 -27.23 30.70
N PRO A 49 -13.07 -27.52 29.42
CA PRO A 49 -12.57 -28.64 28.63
C PRO A 49 -11.10 -28.45 28.16
N PRO A 50 -10.38 -29.55 27.87
CA PRO A 50 -9.00 -29.47 27.37
C PRO A 50 -8.91 -28.71 26.06
N ARG A 51 -7.86 -27.89 25.92
CA ARG A 51 -7.56 -27.15 24.69
C ARG A 51 -6.60 -27.94 23.79
N PRO A 52 -6.66 -27.78 22.46
CA PRO A 52 -5.75 -28.46 21.54
C PRO A 52 -4.31 -28.00 21.75
N LYS A 53 -3.37 -28.95 21.62
CA LYS A 53 -1.93 -28.68 21.68
C LYS A 53 -1.48 -27.97 20.41
N ILE A 54 -0.50 -27.09 20.56
CA ILE A 54 0.15 -26.37 19.46
C ILE A 54 1.50 -27.03 19.20
N SER A 55 1.80 -27.34 17.93
CA SER A 55 3.10 -27.84 17.51
C SER A 55 4.01 -26.70 17.02
N TRP A 56 5.32 -26.95 17.00
CA TRP A 56 6.27 -26.02 16.37
C TRP A 56 5.93 -25.75 14.90
N LYS A 57 5.45 -26.77 14.19
CA LYS A 57 5.03 -26.64 12.79
C LYS A 57 3.89 -25.64 12.64
N ASP A 58 2.89 -25.68 13.53
CA ASP A 58 1.75 -24.75 13.47
C ASP A 58 2.19 -23.29 13.63
N ILE A 59 3.14 -23.03 14.54
CA ILE A 59 3.70 -21.68 14.74
C ILE A 59 4.48 -21.21 13.52
N VAL A 60 5.29 -22.10 12.94
CA VAL A 60 6.08 -21.81 11.74
C VAL A 60 5.16 -21.54 10.55
N ASP A 61 4.17 -22.39 10.31
CA ASP A 61 3.21 -22.24 9.21
C ASP A 61 2.39 -20.96 9.36
N TYR A 62 1.94 -20.63 10.59
CA TYR A 62 1.26 -19.38 10.88
C TYR A 62 2.15 -18.16 10.59
N SER A 63 3.41 -18.19 11.06
CA SER A 63 4.36 -17.09 10.90
C SER A 63 4.70 -16.85 9.43
N HIS A 64 4.88 -17.92 8.65
CA HIS A 64 5.08 -17.84 7.21
C HIS A 64 3.87 -17.19 6.52
N ARG A 65 2.65 -17.66 6.82
CA ARG A 65 1.43 -17.07 6.26
C ARG A 65 1.30 -15.60 6.60
N GLU A 66 1.60 -15.21 7.84
CA GLU A 66 1.57 -13.81 8.26
C GLU A 66 2.60 -12.96 7.51
N ALA A 67 3.83 -13.45 7.36
CA ALA A 67 4.89 -12.78 6.62
C ALA A 67 4.52 -12.61 5.13
N THR A 68 4.00 -13.67 4.50
CA THR A 68 3.52 -13.64 3.11
C THR A 68 2.38 -12.64 2.93
N ASN A 69 1.40 -12.62 3.84
CA ASN A 69 0.31 -11.65 3.80
C ASN A 69 0.82 -10.20 3.90
N LYS A 70 1.75 -9.94 4.82
CA LYS A 70 2.37 -8.61 4.97
C LYS A 70 3.14 -8.20 3.71
N PHE A 71 3.90 -9.13 3.14
CA PHE A 71 4.64 -8.91 1.90
C PHE A 71 3.72 -8.53 0.75
N PHE A 72 2.66 -9.32 0.50
CA PHE A 72 1.73 -9.03 -0.59
C PHE A 72 0.93 -7.75 -0.35
N LYS A 73 0.54 -7.43 0.89
CA LYS A 73 -0.09 -6.14 1.21
C LYS A 73 0.81 -4.96 0.85
N LEU A 74 2.10 -5.04 1.17
CA LEU A 74 3.06 -3.98 0.83
C LEU A 74 3.27 -3.89 -0.69
N ARG A 75 3.39 -5.02 -1.37
CA ARG A 75 3.51 -5.09 -2.84
C ARG A 75 2.29 -4.47 -3.52
N HIS A 76 1.09 -4.85 -3.12
CA HIS A 76 -0.14 -4.32 -3.68
C HIS A 76 -0.34 -2.84 -3.36
N ALA A 77 0.00 -2.40 -2.14
CA ALA A 77 -0.06 -0.97 -1.82
C ALA A 77 0.86 -0.14 -2.73
N HIS A 78 2.05 -0.67 -3.05
CA HIS A 78 2.95 -0.01 -4.00
C HIS A 78 2.37 0.00 -5.42
N GLU A 79 1.84 -1.12 -5.89
CA GLU A 79 1.18 -1.23 -7.21
C GLU A 79 -0.03 -0.29 -7.33
N GLU A 80 -0.83 -0.19 -6.26
CA GLU A 80 -2.01 0.67 -6.18
C GLU A 80 -1.60 2.15 -6.24
N VAL A 81 -0.52 2.55 -5.57
CA VAL A 81 0.03 3.92 -5.69
C VAL A 81 0.45 4.22 -7.13
N GLU A 82 1.16 3.31 -7.79
CA GLU A 82 1.57 3.48 -9.19
C GLU A 82 0.35 3.57 -10.15
N GLN A 83 -0.67 2.73 -9.93
CA GLN A 83 -1.90 2.75 -10.73
C GLN A 83 -2.69 4.04 -10.50
N LEU A 84 -2.86 4.46 -9.25
CA LEU A 84 -3.54 5.70 -8.90
C LEU A 84 -2.86 6.91 -9.54
N ASN A 85 -1.53 6.96 -9.61
CA ASN A 85 -0.81 8.03 -10.31
C ASN A 85 -1.19 8.12 -11.80
N ILE A 86 -1.40 6.98 -12.47
CA ILE A 86 -1.84 6.94 -13.87
C ILE A 86 -3.31 7.38 -13.97
N GLU A 87 -4.17 6.87 -13.10
CA GLU A 87 -5.60 7.16 -13.11
C GLU A 87 -5.91 8.61 -12.79
N VAL A 88 -5.18 9.23 -11.85
CA VAL A 88 -5.28 10.66 -11.55
C VAL A 88 -5.02 11.49 -12.81
N ARG A 89 -3.94 11.21 -13.53
CA ARG A 89 -3.61 11.92 -14.79
C ARG A 89 -4.67 11.70 -15.87
N ARG A 90 -5.18 10.47 -16.00
CA ARG A 90 -6.27 10.14 -16.93
C ARG A 90 -7.54 10.91 -16.58
N LEU A 91 -7.90 10.99 -15.30
CA LEU A 91 -9.06 11.73 -14.82
C LEU A 91 -8.92 13.23 -15.12
N CYS A 92 -7.75 13.82 -14.86
CA CYS A 92 -7.48 15.22 -15.19
C CYS A 92 -7.65 15.49 -16.70
N THR A 93 -7.12 14.60 -17.54
CA THR A 93 -7.24 14.72 -19.00
C THR A 93 -8.68 14.56 -19.47
N ALA A 94 -9.41 13.58 -18.92
CA ALA A 94 -10.81 13.36 -19.25
C ALA A 94 -11.68 14.57 -18.87
N ILE A 95 -11.52 15.10 -17.66
CA ILE A 95 -12.22 16.30 -17.19
C ILE A 95 -11.93 17.50 -18.09
N HIS A 96 -10.67 17.71 -18.48
CA HIS A 96 -10.32 18.83 -19.36
C HIS A 96 -10.89 18.67 -20.76
N ALA A 97 -10.82 17.47 -21.34
CA ALA A 97 -11.38 17.17 -22.65
C ALA A 97 -12.90 17.35 -22.68
N GLU A 98 -13.59 16.90 -21.63
CA GLU A 98 -15.05 17.02 -21.49
C GLU A 98 -15.50 18.49 -21.39
N GLU A 99 -14.77 19.32 -20.64
CA GLU A 99 -15.03 20.76 -20.56
C GLU A 99 -14.84 21.45 -21.92
N LEU A 100 -13.77 21.11 -22.63
CA LEU A 100 -13.45 21.71 -23.92
C LEU A 100 -14.50 21.32 -24.99
N GLN A 101 -14.92 20.05 -24.99
CA GLN A 101 -16.00 19.57 -25.85
C GLN A 101 -17.34 20.24 -25.52
N THR A 102 -17.70 20.33 -24.23
CA THR A 102 -18.97 20.91 -23.82
C THR A 102 -19.03 22.40 -24.12
N SER A 103 -17.93 23.13 -23.92
CA SER A 103 -17.84 24.55 -24.32
C SER A 103 -18.05 24.71 -25.81
N ALA A 104 -17.38 23.90 -26.64
CA ALA A 104 -17.51 23.99 -28.09
C ALA A 104 -18.95 23.68 -28.57
N VAL A 105 -19.61 22.68 -27.97
CA VAL A 105 -21.01 22.35 -28.29
C VAL A 105 -21.96 23.46 -27.86
N ILE A 106 -21.73 24.08 -26.70
CA ILE A 106 -22.51 25.24 -26.25
C ILE A 106 -22.34 26.40 -27.23
N ASP A 107 -21.13 26.71 -27.65
CA ASP A 107 -20.84 27.81 -28.58
C ASP A 107 -21.52 27.59 -29.94
N ASP A 108 -21.51 26.36 -30.47
CA ASP A 108 -22.22 25.99 -31.71
C ASP A 108 -23.75 26.09 -31.56
N LEU A 109 -24.29 25.60 -30.43
CA LEU A 109 -25.72 25.65 -30.14
C LEU A 109 -26.21 27.08 -29.89
N LEU A 110 -25.39 27.98 -29.36
CA LEU A 110 -25.77 29.39 -29.20
C LEU A 110 -26.08 30.06 -30.54
N LEU A 111 -25.48 29.59 -31.65
CA LEU A 111 -25.77 30.09 -32.99
C LEU A 111 -27.01 29.43 -33.62
N SER A 112 -27.30 28.17 -33.27
CA SER A 112 -28.35 27.36 -33.92
C SER A 112 -29.66 27.28 -33.10
N ASP A 113 -29.56 26.94 -31.81
CA ASP A 113 -30.69 26.85 -30.88
C ASP A 113 -30.28 27.35 -29.47
N PRO A 114 -30.49 28.65 -29.20
CA PRO A 114 -30.13 29.25 -27.91
C PRO A 114 -30.87 28.66 -26.70
N ARG A 115 -32.06 28.07 -26.91
CA ARG A 115 -32.84 27.49 -25.80
C ARG A 115 -32.24 26.18 -25.34
N LEU A 116 -31.82 25.34 -26.29
CA LEU A 116 -31.11 24.11 -26.00
C LEU A 116 -29.74 24.38 -25.38
N ALA A 117 -29.01 25.39 -25.87
CA ALA A 117 -27.74 25.81 -25.27
C ALA A 117 -27.91 26.24 -23.80
N ALA A 118 -28.96 27.00 -23.48
CA ALA A 118 -29.25 27.44 -22.11
C ALA A 118 -29.66 26.29 -21.17
N GLU A 119 -30.30 25.23 -21.68
CA GLU A 119 -30.59 24.02 -20.90
C GLU A 119 -29.31 23.22 -20.65
N LEU A 120 -28.48 23.04 -21.69
CA LEU A 120 -27.21 22.32 -21.58
C LEU A 120 -26.24 23.00 -20.60
N GLN A 121 -26.13 24.34 -20.64
CA GLN A 121 -25.39 25.12 -19.66
C GLN A 121 -25.88 24.87 -18.22
N ARG A 122 -27.20 24.87 -18.02
CA ARG A 122 -27.80 24.61 -16.69
C ARG A 122 -27.48 23.23 -16.17
N GLN A 123 -27.59 22.20 -17.02
CA GLN A 123 -27.26 20.84 -16.65
C GLN A 123 -25.75 20.67 -16.34
N TRP A 124 -24.90 21.34 -17.11
CA TRP A 124 -23.45 21.26 -16.96
C TRP A 124 -22.92 21.88 -15.65
N HIS A 125 -23.62 22.85 -15.07
CA HIS A 125 -23.19 23.49 -13.81
C HIS A 125 -22.99 22.51 -12.65
N LEU A 126 -23.82 21.46 -12.55
CA LEU A 126 -23.67 20.44 -11.52
C LEU A 126 -22.39 19.62 -11.74
N HIS A 127 -22.15 19.16 -12.97
CA HIS A 127 -20.94 18.42 -13.34
C HIS A 127 -19.67 19.25 -13.11
N ALA A 128 -19.68 20.52 -13.51
CA ALA A 128 -18.57 21.44 -13.27
C ALA A 128 -18.27 21.64 -11.77
N SER A 129 -19.31 21.69 -10.91
CA SER A 129 -19.11 21.82 -9.46
C SER A 129 -18.44 20.58 -8.85
N VAL A 130 -18.81 19.39 -9.34
CA VAL A 130 -18.21 18.12 -8.92
C VAL A 130 -16.77 18.02 -9.41
N ASN A 131 -16.52 18.38 -10.67
CA ASN A 131 -15.19 18.43 -11.26
C ASN A 131 -14.27 19.44 -10.55
N ALA A 132 -14.79 20.58 -10.10
CA ALA A 132 -14.04 21.54 -9.29
C ALA A 132 -13.59 20.95 -7.94
N VAL A 133 -14.45 20.18 -7.27
CA VAL A 133 -14.09 19.46 -6.04
C VAL A 133 -13.04 18.39 -6.32
N HIS A 134 -13.17 17.66 -7.42
CA HIS A 134 -12.17 16.65 -7.81
C HIS A 134 -10.81 17.30 -8.07
N ARG A 135 -10.74 18.38 -8.85
CA ARG A 135 -9.49 19.14 -9.07
C ARG A 135 -8.86 19.61 -7.77
N TYR A 136 -9.66 20.23 -6.89
CA TYR A 136 -9.17 20.69 -5.59
C TYR A 136 -8.60 19.55 -4.73
N ARG A 137 -9.21 18.37 -4.76
CA ARG A 137 -8.70 17.20 -4.01
C ARG A 137 -7.44 16.64 -4.64
N LEU A 138 -7.35 16.60 -5.96
CA LEU A 138 -6.17 16.12 -6.69
C LEU A 138 -4.96 17.05 -6.48
N ASP A 139 -5.16 18.36 -6.51
CA ASP A 139 -4.11 19.36 -6.23
C ASP A 139 -3.49 19.20 -4.82
N ARG A 140 -4.23 18.61 -3.88
CA ARG A 140 -3.75 18.33 -2.52
C ARG A 140 -3.00 17.01 -2.38
N ILE A 141 -3.14 16.11 -3.34
CA ILE A 141 -2.52 14.79 -3.35
C ILE A 141 -1.24 14.82 -4.18
N GLU A 142 -1.21 15.61 -5.26
CA GLU A 142 0.02 15.90 -6.00
C GLU A 142 0.97 16.70 -5.11
N PHE A 143 1.86 15.99 -4.38
CA PHE A 143 3.03 16.60 -3.77
C PHE A 143 3.84 17.31 -4.86
N ARG A 144 4.06 18.61 -4.67
CA ARG A 144 5.06 19.39 -5.39
C ARG A 144 6.47 18.85 -5.16
#